data_AF-A0A8J7NKU2-F1
#
_entry.id   AF-A0A8J7NKU2-F1
#
_cell.length_a   1.000
_cell.length_b   1.000
_cell.length_c   1.000
_cell.angle_alpha   90.00
_cell.angle_beta   90.00
_cell.angle_gamma   90.00
#
_symmetry.space_group_name_H-M   'P 1'
#
loop_
_entity.id
_entity.type
_entity.pdbx_description
1 polymer ?
#
loop_
_entity_poly.entity_id
_entity_poly.type
_entity_poly.pdbx_seq_one_letter_code
_entity_poly.pdbx_strand_id
1 'polypeptide(L)'
;MKQEEIRKRKEKEDRIKTEFERRMNPQTKEDFDLLYHALEKWRQEEIDHFNSTLTGPERKAALCALLEQETQLIASIGRHRLVAGEENLKKSVAAFLEKCAEPKKWKAFDGKITEMDTQYTIRARELRDIYASINMKYLSQDERLDEHDCKLTQDIVELIDREADLLMRGIKESNLEGLRKRISTLFLQYIKTPTFNPEVTRLLKVPQDPAQLRKNIYFCPGCRSYLPSTDFSLTLNSRSVGRCRKCSKLDNEARRREDLSKYKNILKHLRKSEAEYNEDAKIAFLLQEKDLQYLVDVIWGAQSPLSAWDDLHDLVIVRWDRFSEWSPWNCILLTKEEAAAHVKLDNTEQGYGIVFIRKIKHKHTLAKKYFAQVPAMAQFLHTYNSQSASQDDLLITKPISTETQS
;
A
#
# COMPACT_ATOMS: atom_id res chain seq x y z
N MET A 1 22.92 29.55 0.09
CA MET A 1 23.62 28.48 -0.67
C MET A 1 24.31 27.48 0.24
N LYS A 2 25.33 27.84 1.06
CA LYS A 2 26.02 26.86 1.93
C LYS A 2 25.12 26.08 2.91
N GLN A 3 24.13 26.74 3.56
CA GLN A 3 23.20 26.05 4.46
C GLN A 3 22.27 25.06 3.74
N GLU A 4 21.88 25.39 2.50
CA GLU A 4 21.02 24.56 1.66
C GLU A 4 21.77 23.33 1.15
N GLU A 5 23.03 23.50 0.73
CA GLU A 5 23.91 22.38 0.34
C GLU A 5 24.16 21.43 1.51
N ILE A 6 24.39 21.96 2.72
CA ILE A 6 24.54 21.14 3.93
C ILE A 6 23.24 20.38 4.24
N ARG A 7 22.08 21.01 4.09
CA ARG A 7 20.78 20.35 4.26
C ARG A 7 20.60 19.20 3.26
N LYS A 8 20.85 19.44 1.98
CA LYS A 8 20.77 18.40 0.94
C LYS A 8 21.74 17.25 1.19
N ARG A 9 22.96 17.56 1.63
CA ARG A 9 23.95 16.53 1.96
C ARG A 9 23.48 15.66 3.12
N LYS A 10 22.98 16.27 4.21
CA LYS A 10 22.40 15.54 5.34
C LYS A 10 21.20 14.70 4.93
N GLU A 11 20.28 15.27 4.14
CA GLU A 11 19.13 14.50 3.64
C GLU A 11 19.57 13.30 2.79
N LYS A 12 20.60 13.45 1.96
CA LYS A 12 21.16 12.32 1.19
C LYS A 12 21.80 11.27 2.09
N GLU A 13 22.56 11.69 3.10
CA GLU A 13 23.18 10.80 4.09
C GLU A 13 22.12 10.03 4.90
N ASP A 14 21.08 10.71 5.38
CA ASP A 14 19.96 10.12 6.11
C ASP A 14 19.16 9.14 5.23
N ARG A 15 18.97 9.46 3.94
CA ARG A 15 18.33 8.57 2.96
C ARG A 15 19.14 7.30 2.75
N ILE A 16 20.45 7.42 2.53
CA ILE A 16 21.36 6.27 2.37
C ILE A 16 21.33 5.40 3.62
N LYS A 17 21.36 6.01 4.80
CA LYS A 17 21.25 5.30 6.08
C LYS A 17 19.92 4.55 6.19
N THR A 18 18.81 5.21 5.89
CA THR A 18 17.48 4.59 5.92
C THR A 18 17.37 3.44 4.93
N GLU A 19 17.89 3.60 3.70
CA GLU A 19 17.90 2.55 2.70
C GLU A 19 18.75 1.35 3.15
N PHE A 20 19.91 1.62 3.75
CA PHE A 20 20.76 0.59 4.35
C PHE A 20 20.04 -0.18 5.46
N GLU A 21 19.37 0.53 6.38
CA GLU A 21 18.57 -0.08 7.45
C GLU A 21 17.43 -0.93 6.88
N ARG A 22 16.72 -0.45 5.85
CA ARG A 22 15.65 -1.21 5.16
C ARG A 22 16.15 -2.47 4.49
N ARG A 23 17.40 -2.48 3.99
CA ARG A 23 18.03 -3.68 3.42
C ARG A 23 18.52 -4.65 4.49
N MET A 24 19.00 -4.14 5.62
CA MET A 24 19.48 -4.97 6.74
C MET A 24 18.34 -5.61 7.53
N ASN A 25 17.21 -4.91 7.68
CA ASN A 25 16.03 -5.40 8.40
C ASN A 25 14.74 -5.15 7.62
N PRO A 26 14.47 -5.92 6.55
CA PRO A 26 13.30 -5.72 5.71
C PRO A 26 12.01 -6.13 6.46
N GLN A 27 11.05 -5.21 6.58
CA GLN A 27 9.77 -5.50 7.26
C GLN A 27 8.57 -5.37 6.34
N THR A 28 8.61 -4.40 5.43
CA THR A 28 7.51 -4.08 4.52
C THR A 28 7.70 -4.78 3.18
N LYS A 29 6.62 -4.87 2.39
CA LYS A 29 6.69 -5.46 1.05
C LYS A 29 7.65 -4.69 0.15
N GLU A 30 7.63 -3.36 0.27
CA GLU A 30 8.53 -2.47 -0.44
C GLU A 30 10.00 -2.67 -0.06
N ASP A 31 10.31 -3.12 1.16
CA ASP A 31 11.69 -3.46 1.55
C ASP A 31 12.17 -4.73 0.86
N PHE A 32 11.28 -5.73 0.74
CA PHE A 32 11.60 -6.95 -0.01
C PHE A 32 11.71 -6.68 -1.52
N ASP A 33 10.84 -5.84 -2.10
CA ASP A 33 10.95 -5.42 -3.50
C ASP A 33 12.31 -4.75 -3.77
N LEU A 34 12.80 -3.92 -2.84
CA LEU A 34 14.13 -3.30 -2.91
C LEU A 34 15.26 -4.33 -2.91
N LEU A 35 15.17 -5.37 -2.06
CA LEU A 35 16.15 -6.45 -2.00
C LEU A 35 16.18 -7.28 -3.28
N TYR A 36 15.01 -7.63 -3.83
CA TYR A 36 14.92 -8.35 -5.10
C TYR A 36 15.46 -7.52 -6.27
N HIS A 37 15.19 -6.21 -6.29
CA HIS A 37 15.74 -5.31 -7.31
C HIS A 37 17.26 -5.19 -7.20
N ALA A 38 17.80 -5.08 -5.98
CA ALA A 38 19.26 -5.07 -5.77
C ALA A 38 19.91 -6.38 -6.23
N LEU A 39 19.28 -7.53 -5.95
CA LEU A 39 19.71 -8.83 -6.43
C LEU A 39 19.72 -8.90 -7.96
N GLU A 40 18.69 -8.37 -8.62
CA GLU A 40 18.61 -8.37 -10.09
C GLU A 40 19.68 -7.47 -10.72
N LYS A 41 19.95 -6.30 -10.13
CA LYS A 41 21.03 -5.41 -10.59
C LYS A 41 22.40 -6.10 -10.49
N TRP A 42 22.70 -6.72 -9.36
CA TRP A 42 23.93 -7.49 -9.16
C TRP A 42 24.04 -8.63 -10.18
N ARG A 43 22.95 -9.38 -10.38
CA ARG A 43 22.91 -10.49 -11.36
C ARG A 43 23.19 -10.00 -12.79
N GLN A 44 22.64 -8.85 -13.19
CA GLN A 44 22.90 -8.25 -14.51
C GLN A 44 24.37 -7.83 -14.66
N GLU A 45 24.92 -7.16 -13.65
CA GLU A 45 26.34 -6.74 -13.63
C GLU A 45 27.29 -7.94 -13.76
N GLU A 46 27.04 -9.04 -13.03
CA GLU A 46 27.83 -10.27 -13.11
C GLU A 46 27.68 -10.97 -14.46
N ILE A 47 26.47 -11.05 -15.01
CA ILE A 47 26.23 -11.62 -16.34
C ILE A 47 26.99 -10.83 -17.40
N ASP A 48 26.95 -9.50 -17.35
CA ASP A 48 27.64 -8.64 -18.30
C ASP A 48 29.16 -8.80 -18.19
N HIS A 49 29.69 -8.87 -16.96
CA HIS A 49 31.10 -9.15 -16.71
C HIS A 49 31.52 -10.53 -17.25
N PHE A 50 30.75 -11.60 -17.02
CA PHE A 50 31.06 -12.92 -17.56
C PHE A 50 30.94 -12.97 -19.08
N ASN A 51 30.00 -12.24 -19.67
CA ASN A 51 29.85 -12.15 -21.12
C ASN A 51 31.02 -11.41 -21.77
N SER A 52 31.62 -10.43 -21.10
CA SER A 52 32.81 -9.72 -21.61
C SER A 52 34.10 -10.51 -21.43
N THR A 53 34.22 -11.30 -20.35
CA THR A 53 35.50 -11.88 -19.92
C THR A 53 35.66 -13.36 -20.31
N LEU A 54 34.57 -14.14 -20.32
CA LEU A 54 34.62 -15.59 -20.46
C LEU A 54 33.89 -16.07 -21.71
N THR A 55 34.36 -17.18 -22.30
CA THR A 55 33.70 -17.80 -23.45
C THR A 55 33.57 -19.31 -23.27
N GLY A 56 32.65 -19.93 -24.03
CA GLY A 56 32.54 -21.39 -24.09
C GLY A 56 32.19 -22.07 -22.75
N PRO A 57 32.87 -23.18 -22.38
CA PRO A 57 32.58 -23.93 -21.16
C PRO A 57 32.81 -23.17 -19.85
N GLU A 58 33.84 -22.32 -19.78
CA GLU A 58 34.17 -21.55 -18.57
C GLU A 58 33.06 -20.56 -18.22
N ARG A 59 32.51 -19.88 -19.24
CA ARG A 59 31.33 -19.02 -19.08
C ARG A 59 30.13 -19.79 -18.53
N LYS A 60 29.89 -21.00 -19.03
CA LYS A 60 28.77 -21.83 -18.54
C LYS A 60 28.97 -22.22 -17.07
N ALA A 61 30.19 -22.59 -16.68
CA ALA A 61 30.51 -22.89 -15.28
C ALA A 61 30.31 -21.67 -14.37
N ALA A 62 30.77 -20.49 -14.79
CA ALA A 62 30.56 -19.24 -14.06
C ALA A 62 29.07 -18.88 -13.91
N LEU A 63 28.28 -19.05 -14.97
CA LEU A 63 26.83 -18.82 -14.92
C LEU A 63 26.10 -19.82 -14.01
N CYS A 64 26.54 -21.08 -13.95
CA CYS A 64 26.00 -22.05 -13.00
C CYS A 64 26.31 -21.64 -11.55
N ALA A 65 27.56 -21.25 -11.26
CA ALA A 65 27.94 -20.78 -9.94
C ALA A 65 27.17 -19.50 -9.54
N LEU A 66 26.94 -18.58 -10.48
CA LEU A 66 26.11 -17.40 -10.26
C LEU A 66 24.66 -17.76 -9.91
N LEU A 67 24.08 -18.75 -10.60
CA LEU A 67 22.73 -19.24 -10.30
C LEU A 67 22.63 -19.87 -8.91
N GLU A 68 23.66 -20.60 -8.47
CA GLU A 68 23.72 -21.15 -7.12
C GLU A 68 23.75 -20.04 -6.06
N GLN A 69 24.57 -19.01 -6.27
CA GLN A 69 24.62 -17.83 -5.39
C GLN A 69 23.27 -17.09 -5.36
N GLU A 70 22.66 -16.87 -6.53
CA GLU A 70 21.32 -16.27 -6.64
C GLU A 70 20.30 -17.07 -5.83
N THR A 71 20.31 -18.39 -5.94
CA THR A 71 19.40 -19.28 -5.21
C THR A 71 19.58 -19.15 -3.69
N GLN A 72 20.82 -19.08 -3.21
CA GLN A 72 21.11 -18.88 -1.79
C GLN A 72 20.63 -17.51 -1.29
N LEU A 73 20.82 -16.45 -2.08
CA LEU A 73 20.34 -15.11 -1.74
C LEU A 73 18.81 -15.06 -1.70
N ILE A 74 18.12 -15.65 -2.68
CA ILE A 74 16.65 -15.76 -2.68
C ILE A 74 16.16 -16.53 -1.44
N ALA A 75 16.80 -17.65 -1.09
CA ALA A 75 16.47 -18.41 0.11
C ALA A 75 16.67 -17.58 1.38
N SER A 76 17.74 -16.78 1.44
CA SER A 76 18.00 -15.87 2.55
C SER A 76 16.92 -14.78 2.68
N ILE A 77 16.55 -14.13 1.57
CA ILE A 77 15.44 -13.17 1.51
C ILE A 77 14.14 -13.83 1.99
N GLY A 78 13.88 -15.06 1.56
CA GLY A 78 12.74 -15.86 2.01
C GLY A 78 12.70 -16.07 3.53
N ARG A 79 13.85 -16.37 4.17
CA ARG A 79 13.93 -16.48 5.64
C ARG A 79 13.62 -15.16 6.34
N HIS A 80 14.16 -14.03 5.86
CA HIS A 80 13.83 -12.72 6.41
C HIS A 80 12.33 -12.41 6.27
N ARG A 81 11.72 -12.80 5.15
CA ARG A 81 10.27 -12.62 4.92
C ARG A 81 9.42 -13.44 5.89
N LEU A 82 9.84 -14.64 6.26
CA LEU A 82 9.17 -15.44 7.28
C LEU A 82 9.24 -14.76 8.65
N VAL A 83 10.44 -14.35 9.08
CA VAL A 83 10.65 -13.66 10.36
C VAL A 83 9.85 -12.36 10.44
N ALA A 84 9.95 -11.51 9.41
CA ALA A 84 9.18 -10.28 9.32
C ALA A 84 7.66 -10.56 9.28
N GLY A 85 7.24 -11.65 8.65
CA GLY A 85 5.85 -12.10 8.62
C GLY A 85 5.30 -12.41 10.00
N GLU A 86 6.06 -13.13 10.83
CA GLU A 86 5.68 -13.45 12.22
C GLU A 86 5.58 -12.19 13.09
N GLU A 87 6.54 -11.27 13.00
CA GLU A 87 6.51 -10.01 13.72
C GLU A 87 5.36 -9.10 13.27
N ASN A 88 5.15 -8.99 11.96
CA ASN A 88 4.06 -8.21 11.40
C ASN A 88 2.69 -8.78 11.76
N LEU A 89 2.57 -10.10 11.86
CA LEU A 89 1.34 -10.74 12.34
C LEU A 89 1.07 -10.34 13.79
N LYS A 90 2.06 -10.42 14.69
CA LYS A 90 1.92 -9.97 16.08
C LYS A 90 1.52 -8.50 16.18
N LYS A 91 2.20 -7.62 15.44
CA LYS A 91 1.86 -6.18 15.36
C LYS A 91 0.44 -5.95 14.83
N SER A 92 0.04 -6.68 13.79
CA SER A 92 -1.30 -6.56 13.19
C SER A 92 -2.40 -7.06 14.13
N VAL A 93 -2.15 -8.10 14.91
CA VAL A 93 -3.09 -8.60 15.92
C VAL A 93 -3.23 -7.59 17.05
N ALA A 94 -2.11 -7.08 17.59
CA ALA A 94 -2.14 -6.03 18.61
C ALA A 94 -2.90 -4.78 18.13
N ALA A 95 -2.60 -4.29 16.92
CA ALA A 95 -3.30 -3.15 16.33
C ALA A 95 -4.79 -3.42 16.08
N PHE A 96 -5.16 -4.65 15.73
CA PHE A 96 -6.56 -5.05 15.56
C PHE A 96 -7.32 -5.02 16.89
N LEU A 97 -6.74 -5.59 17.95
CA LEU A 97 -7.34 -5.60 19.27
C LEU A 97 -7.46 -4.19 19.85
N GLU A 98 -6.43 -3.37 19.69
CA GLU A 98 -6.46 -1.98 20.12
C GLU A 98 -7.56 -1.19 19.41
N LYS A 99 -7.73 -1.40 18.11
CA LYS A 99 -8.79 -0.77 17.34
C LYS A 99 -10.20 -1.22 17.75
N CYS A 100 -10.36 -2.43 18.29
CA CYS A 100 -11.64 -2.88 18.85
C CYS A 100 -11.90 -2.23 20.22
N ALA A 101 -10.86 -2.01 21.01
CA ALA A 101 -10.94 -1.44 22.36
C ALA A 101 -10.99 0.09 22.39
N GLU A 102 -10.79 0.75 21.24
CA GLU A 102 -10.79 2.21 21.11
C GLU A 102 -12.19 2.80 21.36
N PRO A 103 -12.32 3.86 22.18
CA PRO A 103 -13.60 4.54 22.39
C PRO A 103 -14.11 5.18 21.10
N LYS A 104 -15.44 5.33 20.98
CA LYS A 104 -16.04 6.01 19.83
C LYS A 104 -15.76 7.49 19.92
N LYS A 105 -15.20 8.07 18.85
CA LYS A 105 -14.89 9.50 18.76
C LYS A 105 -15.72 10.15 17.66
N TRP A 106 -16.37 11.26 17.97
CA TRP A 106 -17.04 12.10 16.98
C TRP A 106 -16.85 13.58 17.31
N LYS A 107 -16.91 14.40 16.27
CA LYS A 107 -16.89 15.86 16.42
C LYS A 107 -18.32 16.32 16.70
N ALA A 108 -18.55 16.87 17.87
CA ALA A 108 -19.83 17.45 18.23
C ALA A 108 -20.08 18.77 17.47
N PHE A 109 -21.31 19.28 17.54
CA PHE A 109 -21.72 20.52 16.86
C PHE A 109 -20.90 21.74 17.30
N ASP A 110 -20.36 21.71 18.53
CA ASP A 110 -19.47 22.73 19.09
C ASP A 110 -18.01 22.64 18.59
N GLY A 111 -17.72 21.68 17.71
CA GLY A 111 -16.40 21.43 17.15
C GLY A 111 -15.44 20.66 18.06
N LYS A 112 -15.84 20.28 19.28
CA LYS A 112 -15.03 19.47 20.19
C LYS A 112 -15.15 18.00 19.84
N ILE A 113 -14.08 17.24 20.09
CA ILE A 113 -14.07 15.78 19.93
C ILE A 113 -14.57 15.18 21.24
N THR A 114 -15.70 14.47 21.19
CA THR A 114 -16.23 13.72 22.33
C THR A 114 -15.86 12.25 22.17
N GLU A 115 -15.39 11.64 23.26
CA GLU A 115 -15.08 10.21 23.33
C GLU A 115 -16.12 9.52 24.22
N MET A 116 -16.61 8.35 23.77
CA MET A 116 -17.57 7.56 24.53
C MET A 116 -17.20 6.09 24.51
N ASP A 117 -17.09 5.52 25.71
CA ASP A 117 -17.06 4.08 25.89
C ASP A 117 -18.49 3.52 25.84
N THR A 118 -18.63 2.41 25.11
CA THR A 118 -19.84 1.59 25.07
C THR A 118 -19.58 0.31 25.84
N GLN A 119 -20.63 -0.41 26.21
CA GLN A 119 -20.49 -1.76 26.77
C GLN A 119 -19.68 -2.68 25.84
N TYR A 120 -19.78 -2.49 24.52
CA TYR A 120 -19.01 -3.26 23.53
C TYR A 120 -17.52 -2.88 23.47
N THR A 121 -17.16 -1.61 23.64
CA THR A 121 -15.75 -1.18 23.66
C THR A 121 -15.07 -1.57 24.98
N ILE A 122 -15.80 -1.54 26.10
CA ILE A 122 -15.34 -2.07 27.39
C ILE A 122 -15.11 -3.59 27.27
N ARG A 123 -16.07 -4.33 26.72
CA ARG A 123 -15.92 -5.78 26.48
C ARG A 123 -14.73 -6.10 25.58
N ALA A 124 -14.53 -5.33 24.50
CA ALA A 124 -13.38 -5.51 23.62
C ALA A 124 -12.03 -5.25 24.33
N ARG A 125 -12.00 -4.34 25.31
CA ARG A 125 -10.85 -4.06 26.16
C ARG A 125 -10.52 -5.23 27.08
N GLU A 126 -11.54 -5.77 27.76
CA GLU A 126 -11.40 -6.99 28.57
C GLU A 126 -10.83 -8.15 27.73
N LEU A 127 -11.41 -8.40 26.56
CA LEU A 127 -10.95 -9.47 25.65
C LEU A 127 -9.51 -9.28 25.17
N ARG A 128 -9.09 -8.03 24.92
CA ARG A 128 -7.69 -7.69 24.60
C ARG A 128 -6.78 -8.00 25.78
N ASP A 129 -7.19 -7.64 26.99
CA ASP A 129 -6.37 -7.80 28.19
C ASP A 129 -6.24 -9.30 28.55
N ILE A 130 -7.30 -10.10 28.38
CA ILE A 130 -7.24 -11.56 28.46
C ILE A 130 -6.32 -12.15 27.37
N TYR A 131 -6.39 -11.64 26.13
CA TYR A 131 -5.48 -12.09 25.07
C TYR A 131 -4.01 -11.76 25.40
N ALA A 132 -3.77 -10.61 26.03
CA ALA A 132 -2.44 -10.24 26.49
C ALA A 132 -1.97 -11.17 27.62
N SER A 133 -2.83 -11.49 28.59
CA SER A 133 -2.50 -12.37 29.72
C SER A 133 -2.21 -13.81 29.28
N ILE A 134 -2.99 -14.38 28.35
CA ILE A 134 -2.73 -15.71 27.75
C ILE A 134 -1.35 -15.75 27.06
N ASN A 135 -0.90 -14.63 26.50
CA ASN A 135 0.40 -14.53 25.87
C ASN A 135 1.53 -14.17 26.85
N MET A 136 1.20 -13.81 28.09
CA MET A 136 2.18 -13.65 29.18
C MET A 136 2.47 -15.02 29.81
N LYS A 137 3.67 -15.20 30.36
CA LYS A 137 4.16 -16.50 30.87
C LYS A 137 3.43 -17.03 32.11
N TYR A 138 2.50 -16.25 32.67
CA TYR A 138 1.77 -16.59 33.89
C TYR A 138 0.28 -16.45 33.63
N LEU A 139 -0.38 -17.58 33.42
CA LEU A 139 -1.84 -17.68 33.43
C LEU A 139 -2.30 -17.69 34.89
N SER A 140 -3.08 -16.69 35.32
CA SER A 140 -3.93 -16.82 36.50
C SER A 140 -5.19 -17.58 36.11
N GLN A 141 -5.51 -18.63 36.86
CA GLN A 141 -6.60 -19.57 36.59
C GLN A 141 -8.01 -18.97 36.76
N ASP A 142 -8.11 -17.71 37.16
CA ASP A 142 -9.38 -17.03 37.45
C ASP A 142 -9.66 -15.89 36.47
N GLU A 143 -10.38 -16.21 35.40
CA GLU A 143 -11.33 -15.33 34.70
C GLU A 143 -12.16 -16.22 33.77
N ARG A 144 -13.20 -16.84 34.33
CA ARG A 144 -14.04 -17.82 33.64
C ARG A 144 -14.89 -17.14 32.55
N LEU A 145 -14.68 -17.58 31.31
CA LEU A 145 -15.49 -17.26 30.13
C LEU A 145 -16.84 -18.01 30.21
N ASP A 146 -17.71 -17.67 31.16
CA ASP A 146 -18.95 -18.44 31.44
C ASP A 146 -20.18 -18.02 30.60
N GLU A 147 -20.06 -17.13 29.60
CA GLU A 147 -21.27 -16.59 28.94
C GLU A 147 -21.75 -17.32 27.68
N HIS A 148 -20.90 -18.12 27.01
CA HIS A 148 -21.29 -18.76 25.74
C HIS A 148 -20.75 -20.19 25.57
N ASP A 149 -21.65 -21.17 25.69
CA ASP A 149 -21.40 -22.58 25.37
C ASP A 149 -21.33 -22.78 23.86
N CYS A 150 -20.11 -22.85 23.32
CA CYS A 150 -19.90 -23.26 21.93
C CYS A 150 -18.66 -24.14 21.83
N LYS A 151 -18.56 -24.93 20.76
CA LYS A 151 -17.42 -25.84 20.55
C LYS A 151 -16.06 -25.11 20.65
N LEU A 152 -16.00 -23.86 20.19
CA LEU A 152 -14.78 -23.06 20.25
C LEU A 152 -14.37 -22.72 21.70
N THR A 153 -15.32 -22.37 22.57
CA THR A 153 -15.02 -22.09 23.99
C THR A 153 -14.64 -23.37 24.73
N GLN A 154 -15.32 -24.49 24.45
CA GLN A 154 -14.97 -25.81 24.99
C GLN A 154 -13.55 -26.24 24.59
N ASP A 155 -13.19 -26.12 23.30
CA ASP A 155 -11.85 -26.45 22.81
C ASP A 155 -10.76 -25.57 23.45
N ILE A 156 -11.06 -24.30 23.76
CA ILE A 156 -10.12 -23.40 24.44
C ILE A 156 -9.91 -23.84 25.89
N VAL A 157 -11.00 -24.09 26.62
CA VAL A 157 -10.96 -24.50 28.04
C VAL A 157 -10.24 -25.84 28.19
N GLU A 158 -10.54 -26.85 27.35
CA GLU A 158 -9.86 -28.16 27.39
C GLU A 158 -8.34 -28.03 27.21
N LEU A 159 -7.89 -27.13 26.32
CA LEU A 159 -6.47 -26.90 26.09
C LEU A 159 -5.79 -26.17 27.26
N ILE A 160 -6.50 -25.25 27.92
CA ILE A 160 -6.02 -24.55 29.11
C ILE A 160 -5.90 -25.53 30.29
N ASP A 161 -6.92 -26.37 30.51
CA ASP A 161 -6.91 -27.40 31.56
C ASP A 161 -5.76 -28.39 31.32
N ARG A 162 -5.57 -28.80 30.06
CA ARG A 162 -4.42 -29.62 29.67
C ARG A 162 -3.08 -28.93 29.92
N GLU A 163 -2.96 -27.62 29.71
CA GLU A 163 -1.74 -26.88 30.02
C GLU A 163 -1.46 -26.90 31.53
N ALA A 164 -2.48 -26.61 32.34
CA ALA A 164 -2.39 -26.63 33.80
C ALA A 164 -1.96 -28.02 34.32
N ASP A 165 -2.55 -29.09 33.80
CA ASP A 165 -2.18 -30.47 34.13
C ASP A 165 -0.71 -30.79 33.82
N LEU A 166 -0.22 -30.35 32.65
CA LEU A 166 1.16 -30.59 32.23
C LEU A 166 2.16 -29.78 33.09
N LEU A 167 1.79 -28.57 33.49
CA LEU A 167 2.58 -27.75 34.43
C LEU A 167 2.62 -28.38 35.83
N MET A 168 1.47 -28.83 36.35
CA MET A 168 1.39 -29.53 37.64
C MET A 168 2.24 -30.81 37.66
N ARG A 169 2.40 -31.47 36.51
CA ARG A 169 3.27 -32.66 36.34
C ARG A 169 4.76 -32.31 36.14
N GLY A 170 5.14 -31.04 36.21
CA GLY A 170 6.54 -30.60 36.12
C GLY A 170 7.13 -30.60 34.71
N ILE A 171 6.29 -30.55 33.67
CA ILE A 171 6.77 -30.46 32.28
C ILE A 171 7.35 -29.06 32.04
N LYS A 172 8.51 -29.00 31.39
CA LYS A 172 9.20 -27.74 31.06
C LYS A 172 8.34 -26.87 30.14
N GLU A 173 8.27 -25.58 30.44
CA GLU A 173 7.51 -24.61 29.65
C GLU A 173 7.90 -24.55 28.17
N SER A 174 9.16 -24.80 27.83
CA SER A 174 9.64 -24.87 26.44
C SER A 174 8.88 -25.91 25.61
N ASN A 175 8.36 -26.95 26.25
CA ASN A 175 7.61 -28.01 25.57
C ASN A 175 6.12 -27.64 25.39
N LEU A 176 5.65 -26.58 26.03
CA LEU A 176 4.27 -26.10 25.97
C LEU A 176 4.06 -24.98 24.93
N GLU A 177 5.12 -24.54 24.23
CA GLU A 177 5.03 -23.47 23.23
C GLU A 177 3.97 -23.74 22.14
N GLY A 178 3.88 -24.98 21.66
CA GLY A 178 2.88 -25.37 20.67
C GLY A 178 1.45 -25.32 21.22
N LEU A 179 1.25 -25.74 22.48
CA LEU A 179 -0.03 -25.70 23.16
C LEU A 179 -0.48 -24.24 23.38
N ARG A 180 0.40 -23.40 23.92
CA ARG A 180 0.16 -21.95 24.09
C ARG A 180 -0.18 -21.27 22.77
N LYS A 181 0.59 -21.52 21.70
CA LYS A 181 0.28 -20.99 20.35
C LYS A 181 -1.11 -21.41 19.87
N ARG A 182 -1.54 -22.65 20.14
CA ARG A 182 -2.87 -23.13 19.77
C ARG A 182 -3.96 -22.42 20.57
N ILE A 183 -3.80 -22.29 21.89
CA ILE A 183 -4.73 -21.56 22.77
C ILE A 183 -4.86 -20.10 22.29
N SER A 184 -3.75 -19.38 22.11
CA SER A 184 -3.77 -17.99 21.62
C SER A 184 -4.42 -17.86 20.24
N THR A 185 -4.25 -18.84 19.36
CA THR A 185 -4.86 -18.83 18.03
C THR A 185 -6.38 -19.02 18.10
N LEU A 186 -6.86 -19.97 18.90
CA LEU A 186 -8.29 -20.20 19.12
C LEU A 186 -8.95 -19.04 19.84
N PHE A 187 -8.28 -18.47 20.85
CA PHE A 187 -8.79 -17.29 21.55
C PHE A 187 -8.86 -16.07 20.62
N LEU A 188 -7.88 -15.88 19.73
CA LEU A 188 -7.97 -14.85 18.69
C LEU A 188 -9.15 -15.08 17.72
N GLN A 189 -9.45 -16.34 17.39
CA GLN A 189 -10.64 -16.68 16.59
C GLN A 189 -11.93 -16.34 17.34
N TYR A 190 -11.98 -16.62 18.65
CA TYR A 190 -13.09 -16.23 19.51
C TYR A 190 -13.30 -14.72 19.47
N ILE A 191 -12.25 -13.93 19.71
CA ILE A 191 -12.34 -12.45 19.67
C ILE A 191 -12.77 -11.94 18.29
N LYS A 192 -12.36 -12.58 17.20
CA LYS A 192 -12.72 -12.16 15.83
C LYS A 192 -14.17 -12.49 15.44
N THR A 193 -14.91 -13.21 16.26
CA THR A 193 -16.29 -13.58 15.95
C THR A 193 -17.23 -12.47 16.42
N PRO A 194 -18.04 -11.85 15.53
CA PRO A 194 -18.92 -10.73 15.90
C PRO A 194 -19.91 -11.00 17.02
N THR A 195 -20.29 -12.27 17.23
CA THR A 195 -21.18 -12.69 18.33
C THR A 195 -20.52 -12.48 19.70
N PHE A 196 -19.20 -12.62 19.80
CA PHE A 196 -18.44 -12.50 21.05
C PHE A 196 -17.79 -11.13 21.21
N ASN A 197 -17.48 -10.46 20.10
CA ASN A 197 -16.98 -9.09 20.09
C ASN A 197 -17.72 -8.27 19.02
N PRO A 198 -18.80 -7.56 19.41
CA PRO A 198 -19.61 -6.79 18.48
C PRO A 198 -18.86 -5.69 17.73
N GLU A 199 -17.79 -5.10 18.31
CA GLU A 199 -16.99 -4.07 17.65
C GLU A 199 -16.22 -4.59 16.42
N VAL A 200 -16.02 -5.90 16.30
CA VAL A 200 -15.41 -6.51 15.10
C VAL A 200 -16.25 -6.26 13.86
N THR A 201 -17.58 -6.15 13.98
CA THR A 201 -18.49 -5.91 12.85
C THR A 201 -18.10 -4.65 12.06
N ARG A 202 -17.63 -3.59 12.74
CA ARG A 202 -17.16 -2.36 12.09
C ARG A 202 -15.85 -2.54 11.32
N LEU A 203 -15.08 -3.55 11.68
CA LEU A 203 -13.76 -3.82 11.11
C LEU A 203 -13.78 -4.89 10.02
N LEU A 204 -14.88 -5.65 9.90
CA LEU A 204 -15.09 -6.60 8.83
C LEU A 204 -15.20 -5.87 7.49
N LYS A 205 -14.30 -6.20 6.57
CA LYS A 205 -14.27 -5.64 5.20
C LYS A 205 -15.28 -6.25 4.25
N VAL A 206 -15.99 -7.30 4.67
CA VAL A 206 -16.91 -8.05 3.82
C VAL A 206 -18.31 -7.43 4.00
N PRO A 207 -18.93 -6.90 2.93
CA PRO A 207 -20.32 -6.50 2.96
C PRO A 207 -21.20 -7.66 3.45
N GLN A 208 -22.08 -7.40 4.41
CA GLN A 208 -22.99 -8.41 4.96
C GLN A 208 -24.05 -8.84 3.94
N ASP A 209 -24.29 -8.03 2.91
CA ASP A 209 -25.22 -8.32 1.82
C ASP A 209 -24.53 -9.10 0.67
N PRO A 210 -24.93 -10.36 0.40
CA PRO A 210 -24.38 -11.18 -0.68
C PRO A 210 -24.62 -10.61 -2.08
N ALA A 211 -25.63 -9.76 -2.28
CA ALA A 211 -25.93 -9.16 -3.57
C ALA A 211 -24.89 -8.10 -3.97
N GLN A 212 -24.32 -7.38 -2.99
CA GLN A 212 -23.26 -6.40 -3.21
C GLN A 212 -21.95 -7.06 -3.63
N LEU A 213 -21.71 -8.30 -3.19
CA LEU A 213 -20.54 -9.07 -3.59
C LEU A 213 -20.52 -9.39 -5.09
N ARG A 214 -21.69 -9.50 -5.75
CA ARG A 214 -21.79 -9.95 -7.15
C ARG A 214 -21.47 -8.87 -8.20
N LYS A 215 -21.39 -7.60 -7.79
CA LYS A 215 -21.08 -6.49 -8.71
C LYS A 215 -19.57 -6.30 -8.81
N ASN A 216 -19.09 -5.94 -10.01
CA ASN A 216 -17.68 -5.58 -10.26
C ASN A 216 -16.65 -6.69 -9.94
N ILE A 217 -17.02 -7.95 -10.17
CA ILE A 217 -16.10 -9.09 -10.10
C ILE A 217 -15.47 -9.33 -11.47
N TYR A 218 -14.17 -9.61 -11.49
CA TYR A 218 -13.41 -9.98 -12.69
C TYR A 218 -12.63 -11.26 -12.48
N PHE A 219 -12.46 -12.02 -13.56
CA PHE A 219 -11.69 -13.25 -13.56
C PHE A 219 -10.19 -12.95 -13.74
N CYS A 220 -9.37 -13.44 -12.82
CA CYS A 220 -7.92 -13.38 -12.97
C CYS A 220 -7.38 -14.65 -13.65
N PRO A 221 -6.74 -14.56 -14.83
CA PRO A 221 -6.19 -15.72 -15.53
C PRO A 221 -4.98 -16.36 -14.82
N GLY A 222 -4.29 -15.61 -13.95
CA GLY A 222 -3.14 -16.12 -13.19
C GLY A 222 -3.52 -17.10 -12.08
N CYS A 223 -4.32 -16.66 -11.11
CA CYS A 223 -4.76 -17.49 -9.98
C CYS A 223 -6.08 -18.25 -10.24
N ARG A 224 -6.71 -18.05 -11.40
CA ARG A 224 -8.00 -18.64 -11.79
C ARG A 224 -9.12 -18.36 -10.79
N SER A 225 -9.09 -17.18 -10.16
CA SER A 225 -10.07 -16.76 -9.15
C SER A 225 -10.86 -15.54 -9.63
N TYR A 226 -12.11 -15.47 -9.20
CA TYR A 226 -12.97 -14.30 -9.35
C TYR A 226 -12.69 -13.33 -8.19
N LEU A 227 -12.33 -12.10 -8.52
CA LEU A 227 -11.91 -11.09 -7.53
C LEU A 227 -12.61 -9.74 -7.81
N PRO A 228 -12.79 -8.89 -6.79
CA PRO A 228 -13.33 -7.54 -6.98
C PRO A 228 -12.40 -6.66 -7.83
N SER A 229 -12.95 -5.62 -8.46
CA SER A 229 -12.21 -4.63 -9.25
C SER A 229 -11.01 -4.01 -8.50
N THR A 230 -11.13 -3.81 -7.19
CA THR A 230 -10.10 -3.23 -6.31
C THR A 230 -8.83 -4.07 -6.24
N ASP A 231 -8.95 -5.38 -6.50
CA ASP A 231 -7.82 -6.32 -6.48
C ASP A 231 -7.04 -6.34 -7.80
N PHE A 232 -7.42 -5.50 -8.77
CA PHE A 232 -6.70 -5.35 -10.03
C PHE A 232 -6.01 -4.00 -10.11
N SER A 233 -4.97 -3.95 -10.94
CA SER A 233 -4.22 -2.74 -11.27
C SER A 233 -4.41 -2.50 -12.76
N LEU A 234 -5.33 -1.60 -13.10
CA LEU A 234 -5.57 -1.17 -14.47
C LEU A 234 -4.58 -0.09 -14.86
N THR A 235 -3.67 -0.40 -15.79
CA THR A 235 -2.90 0.63 -16.48
C THR A 235 -3.80 1.36 -17.48
N LEU A 236 -3.48 2.62 -17.77
CA LEU A 236 -4.33 3.50 -18.57
C LEU A 236 -4.51 3.05 -20.03
N ASN A 237 -3.66 2.12 -20.48
CA ASN A 237 -3.68 1.56 -21.83
C ASN A 237 -4.26 0.15 -21.89
N SER A 238 -4.66 -0.42 -20.75
CA SER A 238 -5.15 -1.79 -20.71
C SER A 238 -6.58 -1.86 -21.23
N ARG A 239 -6.79 -2.65 -22.30
CA ARG A 239 -8.13 -2.97 -22.83
C ARG A 239 -8.83 -4.08 -22.04
N SER A 240 -8.14 -4.71 -21.09
CA SER A 240 -8.68 -5.78 -20.27
C SER A 240 -8.19 -5.66 -18.82
N VAL A 241 -8.91 -6.27 -17.88
CA VAL A 241 -8.57 -6.20 -16.46
C VAL A 241 -7.28 -6.97 -16.12
N GLY A 242 -6.93 -7.97 -16.94
CA GLY A 242 -5.65 -8.66 -16.84
C GLY A 242 -5.48 -9.48 -15.55
N ARG A 243 -4.26 -9.46 -15.00
CA ARG A 243 -3.90 -10.23 -13.79
C ARG A 243 -4.17 -9.41 -12.53
N CYS A 244 -4.62 -10.08 -11.47
CA CYS A 244 -4.81 -9.43 -10.18
C CYS A 244 -3.49 -8.95 -9.57
N ARG A 245 -3.55 -8.01 -8.64
CA ARG A 245 -2.40 -7.44 -7.92
C ARG A 245 -1.52 -8.50 -7.29
N LYS A 246 -2.10 -9.58 -6.75
CA LYS A 246 -1.34 -10.69 -6.16
C LYS A 246 -0.48 -11.40 -7.21
N CYS A 247 -1.09 -11.79 -8.33
CA CYS A 247 -0.36 -12.41 -9.44
C CYS A 247 0.67 -11.48 -10.07
N SER A 248 0.34 -10.20 -10.23
CA SER A 248 1.27 -9.21 -10.78
C SER A 248 2.48 -8.99 -9.88
N LYS A 249 2.31 -9.05 -8.56
CA LYS A 249 3.41 -8.98 -7.59
C LYS A 249 4.28 -10.23 -7.62
N LEU A 250 3.67 -11.41 -7.63
CA LEU A 250 4.42 -12.66 -7.76
C LEU A 250 5.20 -12.72 -9.08
N ASP A 251 4.62 -12.21 -10.16
CA ASP A 251 5.31 -12.11 -11.46
C ASP A 251 6.51 -11.14 -11.40
N ASN A 252 6.37 -10.01 -10.69
CA ASN A 252 7.48 -9.10 -10.46
C ASN A 252 8.60 -9.81 -9.67
N GLU A 253 8.29 -10.35 -8.51
CA GLU A 253 9.25 -11.04 -7.63
C GLU A 253 9.99 -12.18 -8.35
N ALA A 254 9.26 -12.98 -9.14
CA ALA A 254 9.83 -14.14 -9.80
C ALA A 254 10.59 -13.83 -11.09
N ARG A 255 10.21 -12.77 -11.83
CA ARG A 255 10.75 -12.52 -13.19
C ARG A 255 11.40 -11.16 -13.39
N ARG A 256 10.73 -10.08 -13.00
CA ARG A 256 11.14 -8.71 -13.40
C ARG A 256 11.98 -8.01 -12.35
N ARG A 257 11.66 -8.25 -11.07
CA ARG A 257 12.27 -7.67 -9.87
C ARG A 257 12.42 -6.16 -9.98
N GLU A 258 11.41 -5.50 -10.53
CA GLU A 258 11.37 -4.03 -10.69
C GLU A 258 11.03 -3.38 -9.34
N ASP A 259 11.74 -2.30 -8.99
CA ASP A 259 11.39 -1.45 -7.84
C ASP A 259 10.59 -0.23 -8.30
N LEU A 260 9.31 -0.19 -7.91
CA LEU A 260 8.39 0.92 -8.23
C LEU A 260 8.29 1.96 -7.10
N SER A 261 9.04 1.80 -6.01
CA SER A 261 8.93 2.66 -4.82
C SER A 261 9.24 4.12 -5.11
N LYS A 262 10.20 4.38 -6.01
CA LYS A 262 10.60 5.74 -6.43
C LYS A 262 9.46 6.45 -7.16
N TYR A 263 8.86 5.79 -8.16
CA TYR A 263 7.71 6.33 -8.88
C TYR A 263 6.50 6.51 -7.97
N LYS A 264 6.26 5.58 -7.03
CA LYS A 264 5.21 5.73 -6.02
C LYS A 264 5.37 7.01 -5.19
N ASN A 265 6.60 7.40 -4.84
CA ASN A 265 6.85 8.64 -4.10
C ASN A 265 6.61 9.89 -4.96
N ILE A 266 7.05 9.88 -6.23
CA ILE A 266 6.75 10.96 -7.19
C ILE A 266 5.22 11.10 -7.37
N LEU A 267 4.50 9.98 -7.52
CA LEU A 267 3.05 9.96 -7.67
C LEU A 267 2.31 10.50 -6.44
N LYS A 268 2.79 10.13 -5.24
CA LYS A 268 2.25 10.67 -3.97
C LYS A 268 2.42 12.18 -3.90
N HIS A 269 3.61 12.69 -4.25
CA HIS A 269 3.86 14.13 -4.27
C HIS A 269 2.94 14.83 -5.29
N LEU A 270 2.84 14.28 -6.50
CA LEU A 270 1.95 14.81 -7.55
C LEU A 270 0.49 14.88 -7.10
N ARG A 271 -0.04 13.80 -6.52
CA ARG A 271 -1.43 13.77 -6.04
C ARG A 271 -1.67 14.78 -4.91
N LYS A 272 -0.69 14.95 -4.02
CA LYS A 272 -0.77 15.95 -2.95
C LYS A 272 -0.78 17.36 -3.52
N SER A 273 0.15 17.69 -4.42
CA SER A 273 0.18 19.03 -5.03
C SER A 273 -1.07 19.32 -5.83
N GLU A 274 -1.59 18.36 -6.59
CA GLU A 274 -2.80 18.57 -7.39
C GLU A 274 -4.05 18.76 -6.51
N ALA A 275 -4.17 18.01 -5.41
CA ALA A 275 -5.25 18.22 -4.43
C ALA A 275 -5.22 19.62 -3.79
N GLU A 276 -4.04 20.22 -3.63
CA GLU A 276 -3.90 21.59 -3.12
C GLU A 276 -4.30 22.66 -4.16
N TYR A 277 -4.13 22.37 -5.46
CA TYR A 277 -4.47 23.30 -6.54
C TYR A 277 -5.95 23.24 -6.96
N ASN A 278 -6.50 22.03 -7.09
CA ASN A 278 -7.86 21.82 -7.52
C ASN A 278 -8.39 20.49 -6.94
N GLU A 279 -9.40 20.57 -6.08
CA GLU A 279 -10.04 19.39 -5.51
C GLU A 279 -10.70 18.49 -6.58
N ASP A 280 -11.05 19.07 -7.74
CA ASP A 280 -11.64 18.35 -8.87
C ASP A 280 -10.60 17.77 -9.85
N ALA A 281 -9.29 17.84 -9.56
CA ALA A 281 -8.27 17.25 -10.42
C ALA A 281 -8.41 15.72 -10.42
N LYS A 282 -8.70 15.11 -11.57
CA LYS A 282 -8.98 13.66 -11.68
C LYS A 282 -7.87 12.91 -12.39
N ILE A 283 -7.15 13.57 -13.29
CA ILE A 283 -6.17 12.92 -14.16
C ILE A 283 -4.98 12.35 -13.36
N ALA A 284 -4.50 13.08 -12.35
CA ALA A 284 -3.40 12.64 -11.48
C ALA A 284 -3.75 11.40 -10.62
N PHE A 285 -5.03 11.19 -10.31
CA PHE A 285 -5.50 10.06 -9.51
C PHE A 285 -5.76 8.81 -10.34
N LEU A 286 -6.02 8.97 -11.64
CA LEU A 286 -6.16 7.85 -12.58
C LEU A 286 -4.86 7.09 -12.82
N LEU A 287 -3.71 7.77 -12.76
CA LEU A 287 -2.40 7.17 -13.01
C LEU A 287 -1.99 6.14 -11.96
N GLN A 288 -1.42 5.03 -12.43
CA GLN A 288 -0.77 4.03 -11.57
C GLN A 288 0.76 4.15 -11.61
N GLU A 289 1.42 3.41 -10.73
CA GLU A 289 2.89 3.42 -10.56
C GLU A 289 3.62 3.07 -11.89
N LYS A 290 3.11 2.11 -12.66
CA LYS A 290 3.67 1.72 -13.97
C LYS A 290 3.46 2.76 -15.06
N ASP A 291 2.32 3.45 -15.04
CA ASP A 291 2.05 4.52 -15.99
C ASP A 291 3.01 5.69 -15.75
N LEU A 292 3.27 6.00 -14.48
CA LEU A 292 4.25 7.02 -14.10
C LEU A 292 5.68 6.60 -14.44
N GLN A 293 6.03 5.32 -14.25
CA GLN A 293 7.33 4.79 -14.68
C GLN A 293 7.56 5.04 -16.17
N TYR A 294 6.57 4.71 -17.02
CA TYR A 294 6.67 5.00 -18.46
C TYR A 294 6.83 6.50 -18.75
N LEU A 295 6.07 7.35 -18.05
CA LEU A 295 6.18 8.80 -18.20
C LEU A 295 7.58 9.29 -17.85
N VAL A 296 8.14 8.85 -16.74
CA VAL A 296 9.46 9.29 -16.28
C VAL A 296 10.59 8.71 -17.14
N ASP A 297 10.62 7.39 -17.34
CA ASP A 297 11.74 6.72 -17.99
C ASP A 297 11.73 6.91 -19.51
N VAL A 298 10.57 6.74 -20.16
CA VAL A 298 10.48 6.70 -21.64
C VAL A 298 10.24 8.09 -22.22
N ILE A 299 9.34 8.89 -21.62
CA ILE A 299 9.00 10.22 -22.15
C ILE A 299 10.01 11.26 -21.67
N TRP A 300 10.33 11.25 -20.38
CA TRP A 300 11.26 12.25 -19.81
C TRP A 300 12.72 11.82 -19.86
N GLY A 301 13.03 10.52 -19.94
CA GLY A 301 14.40 10.00 -19.99
C GLY A 301 15.04 9.84 -18.60
N ALA A 302 14.20 9.74 -17.55
CA ALA A 302 14.61 9.71 -16.14
C ALA A 302 15.47 10.92 -15.69
N GLN A 303 15.38 12.04 -16.41
CA GLN A 303 16.23 13.21 -16.18
C GLN A 303 15.43 14.52 -16.25
N SER A 304 15.88 15.53 -15.49
CA SER A 304 15.39 16.90 -15.63
C SER A 304 15.80 17.46 -17.01
N PRO A 305 14.87 17.99 -17.83
CA PRO A 305 15.20 18.64 -19.10
C PRO A 305 16.06 19.90 -18.96
N LEU A 306 16.11 20.52 -17.77
CA LEU A 306 16.85 21.77 -17.54
C LEU A 306 18.29 21.50 -17.11
N SER A 307 18.48 20.72 -16.05
CA SER A 307 19.80 20.42 -15.46
C SER A 307 20.40 19.08 -15.88
N ALA A 308 19.67 18.24 -16.62
CA ALA A 308 20.02 16.84 -16.88
C ALA A 308 20.22 15.99 -15.61
N TRP A 309 19.67 16.43 -14.48
CA TRP A 309 19.74 15.73 -13.20
C TRP A 309 18.96 14.42 -13.24
N ASP A 310 19.57 13.31 -12.80
CA ASP A 310 19.09 11.94 -12.96
C ASP A 310 18.67 11.24 -11.65
N ASP A 311 18.86 11.87 -10.49
CA ASP A 311 18.41 11.29 -9.22
C ASP A 311 16.89 11.44 -9.04
N LEU A 312 16.18 10.34 -9.29
CA LEU A 312 14.73 10.20 -9.16
C LEU A 312 14.15 10.66 -7.80
N HIS A 313 14.94 10.69 -6.71
CA HIS A 313 14.43 11.14 -5.40
C HIS A 313 14.23 12.66 -5.30
N ASP A 314 15.00 13.40 -6.09
CA ASP A 314 14.97 14.86 -6.12
C ASP A 314 14.11 15.40 -7.27
N LEU A 315 13.64 14.51 -8.15
CA LEU A 315 12.76 14.84 -9.26
C LEU A 315 11.28 14.82 -8.85
N VAL A 316 10.53 15.77 -9.40
CA VAL A 316 9.09 15.99 -9.19
C VAL A 316 8.47 16.33 -10.53
N ILE A 317 7.26 15.84 -10.78
CA ILE A 317 6.48 16.25 -11.94
C ILE A 317 5.52 17.36 -11.55
N VAL A 318 5.59 18.49 -12.25
CA VAL A 318 4.70 19.65 -12.06
C VAL A 318 3.96 19.99 -13.35
N ARG A 319 2.95 20.87 -13.25
CA ARG A 319 2.24 21.41 -14.41
C ARG A 319 3.19 22.20 -15.30
N TRP A 320 3.10 22.01 -16.61
CA TRP A 320 3.83 22.85 -17.56
C TRP A 320 3.13 24.21 -17.71
N ASP A 321 1.84 24.21 -18.04
CA ASP A 321 1.01 25.41 -18.00
C ASP A 321 0.22 25.44 -16.69
N ARG A 322 0.35 26.54 -15.93
CA ARG A 322 -0.28 26.74 -14.62
C ARG A 322 -1.80 26.79 -14.71
N PHE A 323 -2.33 27.36 -15.81
CA PHE A 323 -3.76 27.59 -15.98
C PHE A 323 -4.53 26.34 -16.41
N SER A 324 -3.81 25.34 -16.92
CA SER A 324 -4.37 24.08 -17.37
C SER A 324 -4.22 22.99 -16.29
N GLU A 325 -5.19 22.08 -16.17
CA GLU A 325 -5.09 20.92 -15.27
C GLU A 325 -3.83 20.10 -15.59
N TRP A 326 -3.23 19.51 -14.56
CA TRP A 326 -2.15 18.57 -14.77
C TRP A 326 -2.60 17.39 -15.62
N SER A 327 -1.78 17.04 -16.61
CA SER A 327 -1.97 15.86 -17.42
C SER A 327 -0.62 15.38 -17.96
N PRO A 328 -0.51 14.13 -18.46
CA PRO A 328 0.72 13.66 -19.08
C PRO A 328 1.22 14.55 -20.24
N TRP A 329 0.33 15.31 -20.90
CA TRP A 329 0.65 16.27 -21.96
C TRP A 329 0.65 17.74 -21.50
N ASN A 330 0.52 17.99 -20.20
CA ASN A 330 0.69 19.29 -19.54
C ASN A 330 1.59 19.13 -18.30
N CYS A 331 2.72 18.45 -18.45
CA CYS A 331 3.62 18.19 -17.33
C CYS A 331 5.08 18.47 -17.67
N ILE A 332 5.91 18.65 -16.64
CA ILE A 332 7.36 18.69 -16.79
C ILE A 332 8.02 18.02 -15.58
N LEU A 333 9.03 17.19 -15.83
CA LEU A 333 9.85 16.55 -14.80
C LEU A 333 11.00 17.49 -14.43
N LEU A 334 11.04 17.98 -13.20
CA LEU A 334 12.04 18.95 -12.73
C LEU A 334 12.59 18.54 -11.37
N THR A 335 13.73 19.07 -10.97
CA THR A 335 14.15 18.99 -9.56
C THR A 335 13.23 19.83 -8.68
N LYS A 336 13.17 19.54 -7.37
CA LYS A 336 12.36 20.34 -6.40
C LYS A 336 12.63 21.85 -6.47
N GLU A 337 13.87 22.25 -6.72
CA GLU A 337 14.25 23.67 -6.84
C GLU A 337 13.81 24.28 -8.17
N GLU A 338 14.05 23.56 -9.27
CA GLU A 338 13.59 23.97 -10.60
C GLU A 338 12.06 24.08 -10.64
N ALA A 339 11.35 23.14 -9.99
CA ALA A 339 9.90 23.18 -9.84
C ALA A 339 9.45 24.43 -9.07
N ALA A 340 10.12 24.78 -7.97
CA ALA A 340 9.81 25.99 -7.21
C ALA A 340 10.08 27.28 -8.01
N ALA A 341 11.08 27.28 -8.89
CA ALA A 341 11.32 28.38 -9.83
C ALA A 341 10.26 28.42 -10.94
N HIS A 342 9.91 27.27 -11.51
CA HIS A 342 8.92 27.13 -12.58
C HIS A 342 7.53 27.60 -12.12
N VAL A 343 7.10 27.28 -10.90
CA VAL A 343 5.79 27.71 -10.35
C VAL A 343 5.68 29.24 -10.25
N LYS A 344 6.80 29.96 -10.12
CA LYS A 344 6.82 31.44 -10.09
C LYS A 344 6.72 32.08 -11.47
N LEU A 345 6.84 31.30 -12.55
CA LEU A 345 6.69 31.82 -13.91
C LEU A 345 5.21 31.89 -14.24
N ASP A 346 4.71 33.10 -14.50
CA ASP A 346 3.31 33.29 -14.92
C ASP A 346 3.10 32.90 -16.39
N ASN A 347 4.11 33.04 -17.25
CA ASN A 347 4.03 32.68 -18.66
C ASN A 347 5.24 31.84 -19.11
N THR A 348 5.00 30.57 -19.45
CA THR A 348 6.03 29.63 -19.91
C THR A 348 6.57 29.96 -21.29
N GLU A 349 5.80 30.67 -22.13
CA GLU A 349 6.25 31.07 -23.48
C GLU A 349 7.26 32.23 -23.43
N GLN A 350 7.25 33.03 -22.37
CA GLN A 350 8.21 34.10 -22.13
C GLN A 350 9.40 33.63 -21.28
N GLY A 351 9.18 32.66 -20.38
CA GLY A 351 10.19 32.16 -19.46
C GLY A 351 11.19 31.16 -20.07
N TYR A 352 10.86 30.49 -21.17
CA TYR A 352 11.70 29.48 -21.81
C TYR A 352 12.02 29.79 -23.28
N GLY A 353 13.22 29.39 -23.73
CA GLY A 353 13.60 29.53 -25.13
C GLY A 353 12.77 28.66 -26.08
N ILE A 354 12.50 29.17 -27.30
CA ILE A 354 11.64 28.53 -28.32
C ILE A 354 12.06 27.08 -28.63
N VAL A 355 13.36 26.81 -28.71
CA VAL A 355 13.90 25.46 -28.99
C VAL A 355 13.55 24.49 -27.86
N PHE A 356 13.61 24.95 -26.61
CA PHE A 356 13.24 24.16 -25.44
C PHE A 356 11.74 23.87 -25.42
N ILE A 357 10.91 24.89 -25.67
CA ILE A 357 9.45 24.74 -25.77
C ILE A 357 9.08 23.70 -26.84
N ARG A 358 9.75 23.71 -28.00
CA ARG A 358 9.52 22.71 -29.05
C ARG A 358 9.85 21.29 -28.59
N LYS A 359 10.95 21.10 -27.85
CA LYS A 359 11.31 19.79 -27.27
C LYS A 359 10.25 19.32 -26.26
N ILE A 360 9.76 20.21 -25.40
CA ILE A 360 8.71 19.90 -24.43
C ILE A 360 7.40 19.53 -25.14
N LYS A 361 6.96 20.33 -26.11
CA LYS A 361 5.76 20.03 -26.93
C LYS A 361 5.89 18.69 -27.66
N HIS A 362 7.09 18.31 -28.12
CA HIS A 362 7.33 16.99 -28.69
C HIS A 362 7.13 15.87 -27.67
N LYS A 363 7.70 16.00 -26.46
CA LYS A 363 7.48 15.04 -25.36
C LYS A 363 6.00 14.94 -24.96
N HIS A 364 5.29 16.07 -24.88
CA HIS A 364 3.85 16.09 -24.65
C HIS A 364 3.05 15.37 -25.74
N THR A 365 3.47 15.49 -27.00
CA THR A 365 2.83 14.79 -28.12
C THR A 365 3.02 13.27 -27.99
N LEU A 366 4.22 12.82 -27.61
CA LEU A 366 4.48 11.41 -27.31
C LEU A 366 3.62 10.92 -26.14
N ALA A 367 3.52 11.71 -25.07
CA ALA A 367 2.66 11.42 -23.93
C ALA A 367 1.19 11.32 -24.34
N LYS A 368 0.68 12.25 -25.15
CA LYS A 368 -0.70 12.26 -25.63
C LYS A 368 -1.03 11.03 -26.48
N LYS A 369 -0.07 10.53 -27.27
CA LYS A 369 -0.22 9.29 -28.04
C LYS A 369 -0.30 8.07 -27.13
N TYR A 370 0.56 7.99 -26.12
CA TYR A 370 0.56 6.87 -25.18
C TYR A 370 -0.67 6.90 -24.27
N PHE A 371 -1.07 8.06 -23.76
CA PHE A 371 -2.18 8.25 -22.81
C PHE A 371 -3.49 8.67 -23.48
N ALA A 372 -3.73 8.28 -24.73
CA ALA A 372 -4.86 8.76 -25.53
C ALA A 372 -6.24 8.44 -24.93
N GLN A 373 -6.34 7.42 -24.07
CA GLN A 373 -7.59 6.99 -23.43
C GLN A 373 -7.96 7.83 -22.19
N VAL A 374 -7.00 8.55 -21.61
CA VAL A 374 -7.16 9.29 -20.35
C VAL A 374 -8.24 10.37 -20.41
N PRO A 375 -8.31 11.22 -21.46
CA PRO A 375 -9.36 12.25 -21.54
C PRO A 375 -10.77 11.67 -21.54
N ALA A 376 -10.99 10.56 -22.26
CA ALA A 376 -12.29 9.90 -22.30
C ALA A 376 -12.67 9.37 -20.92
N MET A 377 -11.75 8.70 -20.22
CA MET A 377 -11.97 8.20 -18.86
C MET A 377 -12.23 9.33 -17.85
N ALA A 378 -11.50 10.45 -17.94
CA ALA A 378 -11.71 11.60 -17.08
C ALA A 378 -13.10 12.23 -17.26
N GLN A 379 -13.58 12.37 -18.51
CA GLN A 379 -14.93 12.88 -18.82
C GLN A 379 -16.04 12.00 -18.22
N PHE A 380 -15.89 10.66 -18.26
CA PHE A 380 -16.83 9.75 -17.59
C PHE A 380 -16.89 9.99 -16.07
N LEU A 381 -15.75 10.28 -15.43
CA LEU A 381 -15.70 10.57 -14.00
C LEU A 381 -16.26 11.96 -13.65
N HIS A 382 -16.20 12.95 -14.55
CA HIS A 382 -16.92 14.22 -14.36
C HIS A 382 -18.43 14.02 -14.45
N THR A 383 -18.89 13.26 -15.44
CA THR A 383 -20.33 13.03 -15.65
C THR A 383 -20.99 12.25 -14.50
N TYR A 384 -20.30 11.24 -13.94
CA TYR A 384 -20.83 10.45 -12.83
C TYR A 384 -20.98 11.26 -11.54
N ASN A 385 -19.99 12.10 -11.22
CA ASN A 385 -20.06 12.98 -10.04
C ASN A 385 -21.14 14.07 -10.18
N SER A 386 -21.35 14.59 -11.39
CA SER A 386 -22.45 15.53 -11.65
C SER A 386 -23.82 14.87 -11.43
N GLN A 387 -23.97 13.60 -11.82
CA GLN A 387 -25.21 12.85 -11.60
C GLN A 387 -25.45 12.48 -10.12
N SER A 388 -24.41 12.10 -9.38
CA SER A 388 -24.53 11.85 -7.93
C SER A 388 -24.83 13.12 -7.14
N ALA A 389 -24.24 14.26 -7.51
CA ALA A 389 -24.53 15.56 -6.90
C ALA A 389 -25.99 16.00 -7.16
N SER A 390 -26.53 15.74 -8.36
CA SER A 390 -27.94 16.05 -8.66
C SER A 390 -28.97 15.11 -8.02
N GLN A 391 -28.55 13.94 -7.48
CA GLN A 391 -29.45 13.06 -6.72
C GLN A 391 -29.56 13.45 -5.24
N ASP A 392 -28.51 14.05 -4.66
CA ASP A 392 -28.54 14.51 -3.26
C ASP A 392 -29.36 15.81 -3.06
N ASP A 393 -29.52 16.63 -4.10
CA ASP A 393 -30.30 17.89 -4.05
C ASP A 393 -31.83 17.71 -4.17
N LEU A 394 -32.33 16.47 -4.37
CA LEU A 394 -33.76 16.18 -4.50
C LEU A 394 -34.41 15.56 -3.24
N LEU A 395 -33.67 15.45 -2.13
CA LEU A 395 -34.21 14.96 -0.84
C LEU A 395 -34.42 16.09 0.18
N ILE A 396 -35.04 17.20 -0.24
CA ILE A 396 -35.67 18.15 0.71
C ILE A 396 -37.07 18.51 0.22
N THR A 397 -38.07 17.71 0.57
CA THR A 397 -39.47 18.20 0.65
C THR A 397 -40.23 17.60 1.85
N LYS A 398 -40.29 18.42 2.90
CA LYS A 398 -41.43 18.82 3.77
C LYS A 398 -42.37 17.77 4.43
N PRO A 399 -42.87 18.09 5.64
CA PRO A 399 -43.60 17.17 6.51
C PRO A 399 -45.06 16.97 6.08
N ILE A 400 -45.54 15.74 6.26
CA ILE A 400 -46.93 15.32 6.03
C ILE A 400 -47.81 15.94 7.12
N SER A 401 -48.77 16.78 6.71
CA SER A 401 -49.90 17.23 7.52
C SER A 401 -51.05 16.26 7.25
N THR A 402 -51.45 15.47 8.24
CA THR A 402 -52.70 14.69 8.17
C THR A 402 -53.82 15.51 8.79
N GLU A 403 -54.67 16.09 7.96
CA GLU A 403 -56.00 16.54 8.37
C GLU A 403 -56.96 15.37 8.52
N THR A 404 -57.80 15.56 9.51
CA THR A 404 -58.79 14.70 10.13
C THR A 404 -59.99 14.46 9.21
N GLN A 405 -60.48 13.23 9.16
CA GLN A 405 -61.90 12.95 8.90
C GLN A 405 -62.40 11.94 9.93
N SER A 406 -62.98 12.46 11.00
CA SER A 406 -64.25 12.06 11.61
C SER A 406 -64.67 13.13 12.61
#